data_AF-A0A927M4Y3-F1
#
_entry.id   AF-A0A927M4Y3-F1
#
_cell.length_a   1.000
_cell.length_b   1.000
_cell.length_c   1.000
_cell.angle_alpha   90.00
_cell.angle_beta   90.00
_cell.angle_gamma   90.00
#
_symmetry.space_group_name_H-M   'P 1'
#
loop_
_entity.id
_entity.type
_entity.pdbx_description
1 polymer ?
#
loop_
_entity_poly.entity_id
_entity_poly.type
_entity_poly.pdbx_seq_one_letter_code
_entity_poly.pdbx_strand_id
1 'polypeptide(L)'
;MTQTWVTAEDIDEARARFERDLGWVRPVLHGIGFAPTTTGGQDSDGEPVAGDGKPVVTEVDGEIQFVRVNERAHVLPAAVLATVVGWHGSTGSVRLDRDQLAAAIELLAPAEARREVEHPNLRIWRDVHRWGWDGGALIAVFDADPDAPTDDPYVRALREVVASGRQAVPAGEVRSWPPPGTDGHPLQARWDAQWPGVPPISHDLRGLGDHWVRFHTLPEAKRHPDTDDEYATVLHRHNALLDELRGEVSELQVITLELAGTPVPRRRTPLLAELLPEAECWSVLSWPHLEPELFFAHAYVNHIAWQPGWLDQLLREVADDKAAYVIVAPTDLSWLYAPYDGGADVLLRTAAARDELRERHSDWLSGQIAAAR
;
A
#
# COMPACT_ATOMS: atom_id res chain seq x y z
N MET A 1 -41.97 -4.84 -9.29
CA MET A 1 -41.08 -5.83 -9.92
C MET A 1 -39.74 -5.16 -10.09
N THR A 2 -38.75 -5.56 -9.30
CA THR A 2 -37.37 -5.07 -9.44
C THR A 2 -36.88 -5.53 -10.82
N GLN A 3 -36.53 -4.58 -11.69
CA GLN A 3 -36.00 -4.90 -13.02
C GLN A 3 -34.72 -5.73 -12.85
N THR A 4 -34.53 -6.78 -13.66
CA THR A 4 -33.30 -7.59 -13.69
C THR A 4 -32.76 -7.60 -15.12
N TRP A 5 -31.45 -7.41 -15.29
CA TRP A 5 -30.81 -7.39 -16.61
C TRP A 5 -30.03 -8.69 -16.82
N VAL A 6 -30.63 -9.63 -17.54
CA VAL A 6 -30.09 -10.99 -17.67
C VAL A 6 -29.25 -11.11 -18.95
N THR A 7 -29.57 -10.32 -19.97
CA THR A 7 -28.93 -10.36 -21.28
C THR A 7 -28.02 -9.14 -21.52
N ALA A 8 -27.15 -9.23 -22.54
CA ALA A 8 -26.37 -8.06 -22.98
C ALA A 8 -27.27 -6.93 -23.51
N GLU A 9 -28.40 -7.29 -24.15
CA GLU A 9 -29.39 -6.33 -24.66
C GLU A 9 -30.04 -5.54 -23.51
N ASP A 10 -30.41 -6.20 -22.41
CA ASP A 10 -30.96 -5.53 -21.23
C ASP A 10 -29.99 -4.47 -20.66
N ILE A 11 -28.68 -4.78 -20.66
CA ILE A 11 -27.62 -3.88 -20.22
C ILE A 11 -27.47 -2.68 -21.17
N ASP A 12 -27.52 -2.94 -22.47
CA ASP A 12 -27.44 -1.90 -23.49
C ASP A 12 -28.67 -0.97 -23.46
N GLU A 13 -29.86 -1.52 -23.27
CA GLU A 13 -31.11 -0.75 -23.08
C GLU A 13 -31.09 0.07 -21.80
N ALA A 14 -30.62 -0.51 -20.69
CA ALA A 14 -30.46 0.19 -19.43
C ALA A 14 -29.47 1.36 -19.57
N ARG A 15 -28.32 1.12 -20.20
CA ARG A 15 -27.34 2.17 -20.49
C ARG A 15 -27.97 3.28 -21.34
N ALA A 16 -28.63 2.92 -22.45
CA ALA A 16 -29.27 3.90 -23.32
C ALA A 16 -30.33 4.73 -22.58
N ARG A 17 -31.08 4.12 -21.65
CA ARG A 17 -32.03 4.84 -20.80
C ARG A 17 -31.35 5.86 -19.90
N PHE A 18 -30.26 5.51 -19.23
CA PHE A 18 -29.52 6.46 -18.40
C PHE A 18 -28.91 7.58 -19.25
N GLU A 19 -28.33 7.25 -20.39
CA GLU A 19 -27.65 8.23 -21.25
C GLU A 19 -28.58 9.22 -21.96
N ARG A 20 -29.87 8.89 -22.14
CA ARG A 20 -30.82 9.72 -22.91
C ARG A 20 -30.84 11.18 -22.48
N ASP A 21 -30.77 11.42 -21.17
CA ASP A 21 -30.95 12.76 -20.59
C ASP A 21 -29.64 13.37 -20.07
N LEU A 22 -28.51 12.64 -20.14
CA LEU A 22 -27.23 13.14 -19.62
C LEU A 22 -26.64 14.27 -20.47
N GLY A 23 -26.87 14.24 -21.78
CA GLY A 23 -26.25 15.21 -22.70
C GLY A 23 -24.71 15.20 -22.69
N TRP A 24 -24.10 14.20 -22.05
CA TRP A 24 -22.67 14.10 -21.81
C TRP A 24 -21.89 13.66 -23.06
N VAL A 25 -20.59 13.96 -23.07
CA VAL A 25 -19.64 13.22 -23.89
C VAL A 25 -19.19 12.01 -23.07
N ARG A 26 -19.33 10.80 -23.63
CA ARG A 26 -18.94 9.58 -22.91
C ARG A 26 -17.50 9.69 -22.41
N PRO A 27 -17.26 9.44 -21.11
CA PRO A 27 -15.92 9.45 -20.56
C PRO A 27 -15.09 8.32 -21.17
N VAL A 28 -13.85 8.63 -21.53
CA VAL A 28 -12.80 7.65 -21.82
C VAL A 28 -12.32 7.04 -20.52
N LEU A 29 -12.13 7.83 -19.48
CA LEU A 29 -11.77 7.37 -18.13
C LEU A 29 -12.85 7.80 -17.13
N HIS A 30 -13.16 6.93 -16.16
CA HIS A 30 -13.99 7.32 -15.03
C HIS A 30 -13.65 6.52 -13.79
N GLY A 31 -13.95 7.08 -12.62
CA GLY A 31 -13.68 6.42 -11.36
C GLY A 31 -14.35 7.11 -10.18
N ILE A 32 -14.24 6.47 -9.03
CA ILE A 32 -14.52 7.10 -7.74
C ILE A 32 -13.26 7.05 -6.87
N GLY A 33 -13.04 8.12 -6.13
CA GLY A 33 -11.90 8.23 -5.23
C GLY A 33 -12.20 9.15 -4.05
N PHE A 34 -11.38 9.09 -3.02
CA PHE A 34 -11.48 9.96 -1.87
C PHE A 34 -10.68 11.25 -2.09
N ALA A 35 -11.28 12.35 -1.67
CA ALA A 35 -10.62 13.61 -1.49
C ALA A 35 -9.52 13.46 -0.43
N PRO A 36 -8.43 14.26 -0.53
CA PRO A 36 -7.44 14.32 0.51
C PRO A 36 -8.10 14.66 1.86
N THR A 37 -7.94 13.80 2.86
CA THR A 37 -8.30 14.08 4.24
C THR A 37 -7.05 14.39 5.07
N THR A 38 -7.25 15.04 6.22
CA THR A 38 -6.20 15.48 7.13
C THR A 38 -6.46 14.88 8.51
N THR A 39 -6.42 13.56 8.62
CA THR A 39 -6.44 12.83 9.90
C THR A 39 -5.81 11.47 9.67
N GLY A 40 -5.14 10.87 10.65
CA GLY A 40 -4.48 9.57 10.44
C GLY A 40 -4.30 8.84 11.75
N GLY A 41 -4.53 7.53 11.73
CA GLY A 41 -4.13 6.57 12.75
C GLY A 41 -3.55 5.33 12.06
N GLN A 42 -2.45 4.81 12.60
CA GLN A 42 -1.82 3.55 12.21
C GLN A 42 -2.09 2.49 13.29
N ASP A 43 -2.18 1.22 12.91
CA ASP A 43 -2.16 0.10 13.84
C ASP A 43 -0.72 -0.27 14.17
N SER A 44 -0.59 -1.26 15.06
CA SER A 44 0.68 -1.82 15.53
C SER A 44 1.59 -2.40 14.46
N ASP A 45 1.09 -2.59 13.24
CA ASP A 45 1.88 -3.08 12.09
C ASP A 45 2.23 -1.92 11.13
N GLY A 46 1.89 -0.68 11.47
CA GLY A 46 2.03 0.49 10.61
C GLY A 46 1.00 0.56 9.47
N GLU A 47 0.01 -0.33 9.47
CA GLU A 47 -1.11 -0.30 8.54
C GLU A 47 -2.12 0.75 9.03
N PRO A 48 -2.69 1.59 8.16
CA PRO A 48 -3.61 2.61 8.64
C PRO A 48 -4.95 1.98 9.09
N VAL A 49 -5.44 2.32 10.30
CA VAL A 49 -6.68 1.74 10.88
C VAL A 49 -7.62 2.80 11.49
N ALA A 50 -8.92 2.50 11.55
CA ALA A 50 -9.80 3.11 12.55
C ALA A 50 -9.67 2.37 13.87
N GLY A 51 -9.91 3.10 14.96
CA GLY A 51 -10.06 2.56 16.31
C GLY A 51 -11.22 1.56 16.53
N ASP A 52 -11.92 1.08 15.49
CA ASP A 52 -12.97 0.06 15.60
C ASP A 52 -12.73 -1.23 14.79
N GLY A 53 -11.54 -1.42 14.20
CA GLY A 53 -11.18 -2.65 13.49
C GLY A 53 -11.90 -2.86 12.15
N LYS A 54 -12.47 -1.79 11.57
CA LYS A 54 -12.93 -1.77 10.18
C LYS A 54 -11.85 -1.20 9.27
N PRO A 55 -11.77 -1.62 7.99
CA PRO A 55 -10.92 -0.98 7.01
C PRO A 55 -11.35 0.48 6.90
N VAL A 56 -10.50 1.37 7.43
CA VAL A 56 -10.57 2.79 7.14
C VAL A 56 -10.03 2.97 5.74
N VAL A 57 -10.66 3.89 5.01
CA VAL A 57 -10.02 4.56 3.89
C VAL A 57 -8.71 5.08 4.44
N THR A 58 -7.64 4.33 4.27
CA THR A 58 -6.39 4.56 4.96
C THR A 58 -5.96 5.97 4.61
N GLU A 59 -6.09 6.89 5.57
CA GLU A 59 -5.97 8.31 5.29
C GLU A 59 -4.49 8.61 5.01
N VAL A 60 -4.07 8.50 3.76
CA VAL A 60 -2.78 9.00 3.31
C VAL A 60 -2.95 10.50 3.23
N ASP A 61 -2.56 11.16 4.32
CA ASP A 61 -2.72 12.60 4.53
C ASP A 61 -2.42 13.40 3.25
N GLY A 62 -3.34 14.25 2.80
CA GLY A 62 -3.09 15.14 1.68
C GLY A 62 -3.07 14.53 0.26
N GLU A 63 -3.34 13.23 0.07
CA GLU A 63 -3.34 12.59 -1.27
C GLU A 63 -4.72 12.17 -1.76
N ILE A 64 -4.93 12.23 -3.09
CA ILE A 64 -6.14 11.71 -3.76
C ILE A 64 -6.01 10.20 -3.92
N GLN A 65 -7.04 9.46 -3.52
CA GLN A 65 -7.01 8.00 -3.56
C GLN A 65 -8.12 7.46 -4.44
N PHE A 66 -7.77 6.75 -5.52
CA PHE A 66 -8.80 6.11 -6.35
C PHE A 66 -9.13 4.72 -5.85
N VAL A 67 -10.42 4.53 -5.60
CA VAL A 67 -10.94 3.22 -5.20
C VAL A 67 -11.11 2.30 -6.41
N ARG A 68 -11.56 2.89 -7.52
CA ARG A 68 -11.68 2.20 -8.79
C ARG A 68 -11.54 3.19 -9.92
N VAL A 69 -10.78 2.79 -10.93
CA VAL A 69 -10.70 3.47 -12.22
C VAL A 69 -11.04 2.51 -13.34
N ASN A 70 -11.71 3.02 -14.36
CA ASN A 70 -12.09 2.30 -15.56
C ASN A 70 -11.59 3.07 -16.79
N GLU A 71 -10.99 2.36 -17.73
CA GLU A 71 -10.53 2.89 -19.02
C GLU A 71 -11.31 2.24 -20.16
N ARG A 72 -12.01 3.06 -20.96
CA ARG A 72 -12.76 2.66 -22.18
C ARG A 72 -13.68 1.44 -22.00
N ALA A 73 -14.12 1.19 -20.78
CA ALA A 73 -14.89 0.02 -20.38
C ALA A 73 -15.92 0.41 -19.32
N HIS A 74 -16.85 -0.49 -19.02
CA HIS A 74 -17.84 -0.32 -17.95
C HIS A 74 -18.62 1.00 -18.03
N VAL A 75 -19.12 1.36 -19.22
CA VAL A 75 -19.84 2.62 -19.46
C VAL A 75 -21.15 2.73 -18.68
N LEU A 76 -21.83 1.61 -18.41
CA LEU A 76 -23.08 1.60 -17.62
C LEU A 76 -22.88 2.17 -16.20
N PRO A 77 -21.88 1.70 -15.40
CA PRO A 77 -21.50 2.36 -14.15
C PRO A 77 -21.29 3.87 -14.26
N ALA A 78 -20.56 4.34 -15.28
CA ALA A 78 -20.35 5.77 -15.50
C ALA A 78 -21.68 6.53 -15.71
N ALA A 79 -22.58 5.98 -16.55
CA ALA A 79 -23.88 6.59 -16.81
C ALA A 79 -24.78 6.61 -15.55
N VAL A 80 -24.75 5.56 -14.74
CA VAL A 80 -25.46 5.51 -13.45
C VAL A 80 -24.93 6.58 -12.49
N LEU A 81 -23.61 6.67 -12.30
CA LEU A 81 -23.01 7.69 -11.45
C LEU A 81 -23.36 9.10 -11.94
N ALA A 82 -23.19 9.36 -13.24
CA ALA A 82 -23.52 10.65 -13.84
C ALA A 82 -24.99 11.04 -13.61
N THR A 83 -25.91 10.08 -13.72
CA THR A 83 -27.34 10.30 -13.45
C THR A 83 -27.58 10.72 -12.00
N VAL A 84 -26.97 10.02 -11.06
CA VAL A 84 -27.18 10.24 -9.62
C VAL A 84 -26.60 11.57 -9.15
N VAL A 85 -25.41 11.93 -9.62
CA VAL A 85 -24.75 13.18 -9.23
C VAL A 85 -25.19 14.38 -10.07
N GLY A 86 -26.09 14.18 -11.04
CA GLY A 86 -26.55 15.21 -11.95
C GLY A 86 -25.46 15.72 -12.91
N TRP A 87 -24.48 14.89 -13.25
CA TRP A 87 -23.41 15.25 -14.18
C TRP A 87 -23.91 15.28 -15.62
N HIS A 88 -23.85 16.46 -16.24
CA HIS A 88 -24.21 16.68 -17.64
C HIS A 88 -23.03 17.27 -18.47
N GLY A 89 -21.83 17.28 -17.89
CA GLY A 89 -20.62 17.92 -18.45
C GLY A 89 -19.67 16.98 -19.18
N SER A 90 -18.52 17.50 -19.62
CA SER A 90 -17.41 16.73 -20.21
C SER A 90 -16.43 16.27 -19.13
N THR A 91 -15.12 16.54 -19.26
CA THR A 91 -14.09 16.17 -18.27
C THR A 91 -14.22 16.99 -16.99
N GLY A 92 -14.16 16.35 -15.83
CA GLY A 92 -14.13 16.97 -14.51
C GLY A 92 -14.50 16.02 -13.38
N SER A 93 -14.63 16.57 -12.18
CA SER A 93 -14.98 15.85 -10.96
C SER A 93 -16.17 16.49 -10.23
N VAL A 94 -16.87 15.67 -9.43
CA VAL A 94 -18.02 16.08 -8.64
C VAL A 94 -18.07 15.29 -7.34
N ARG A 95 -18.50 15.94 -6.25
CA ARG A 95 -18.70 15.26 -4.96
C ARG A 95 -19.84 14.25 -5.07
N LEU A 96 -19.63 13.11 -4.43
CA LEU A 96 -20.57 12.01 -4.33
C LEU A 96 -20.81 11.74 -2.85
N ASP A 97 -22.01 12.04 -2.36
CA ASP A 97 -22.36 11.73 -0.97
C ASP A 97 -22.79 10.26 -0.79
N ARG A 98 -23.07 9.88 0.45
CA ARG A 98 -23.40 8.50 0.80
C ARG A 98 -24.77 8.07 0.28
N ASP A 99 -25.76 8.97 0.29
CA ASP A 99 -27.11 8.68 -0.20
C ASP A 99 -27.11 8.55 -1.72
N GLN A 100 -26.31 9.38 -2.39
CA GLN A 100 -26.03 9.26 -3.81
C GLN A 100 -25.33 7.94 -4.13
N LEU A 101 -24.28 7.55 -3.39
CA LEU A 101 -23.63 6.25 -3.60
C LEU A 101 -24.62 5.09 -3.41
N ALA A 102 -25.48 5.15 -2.38
CA ALA A 102 -26.54 4.17 -2.16
C ALA A 102 -27.51 4.10 -3.35
N ALA A 103 -27.97 5.24 -3.86
CA ALA A 103 -28.82 5.30 -5.04
C ALA A 103 -28.14 4.72 -6.29
N ALA A 104 -26.85 4.99 -6.49
CA ALA A 104 -26.07 4.42 -7.60
C ALA A 104 -25.97 2.89 -7.50
N ILE A 105 -25.76 2.36 -6.28
CA ILE A 105 -25.76 0.91 -6.02
C ILE A 105 -27.11 0.29 -6.37
N GLU A 106 -28.22 0.90 -5.94
CA GLU A 106 -29.57 0.41 -6.23
C GLU A 106 -29.86 0.42 -7.73
N LEU A 107 -29.48 1.49 -8.44
CA LEU A 107 -29.68 1.63 -9.87
C LEU A 107 -28.84 0.63 -10.69
N LEU A 108 -27.63 0.27 -10.22
CA LEU A 108 -26.74 -0.67 -10.91
C LEU A 108 -26.99 -2.14 -10.52
N ALA A 109 -27.58 -2.41 -9.35
CA ALA A 109 -27.84 -3.76 -8.83
C ALA A 109 -28.52 -4.74 -9.81
N PRO A 110 -29.48 -4.33 -10.67
CA PRO A 110 -30.06 -5.20 -11.69
C PRO A 110 -29.07 -5.91 -12.62
N ALA A 111 -27.87 -5.35 -12.80
CA ALA A 111 -26.84 -5.91 -13.67
C ALA A 111 -26.32 -7.28 -13.19
N GLU A 112 -26.33 -7.55 -11.88
CA GLU A 112 -25.82 -8.80 -11.29
C GLU A 112 -26.60 -10.05 -11.70
N ALA A 113 -27.80 -9.86 -12.27
CA ALA A 113 -28.55 -10.97 -12.83
C ALA A 113 -27.77 -11.65 -13.98
N ARG A 114 -26.86 -10.94 -14.65
CA ARG A 114 -25.96 -11.47 -15.67
C ARG A 114 -24.69 -12.06 -15.04
N ARG A 115 -24.80 -13.28 -14.51
CA ARG A 115 -23.74 -13.99 -13.77
C ARG A 115 -22.46 -14.31 -14.57
N GLU A 116 -22.52 -14.20 -15.90
CA GLU A 116 -21.39 -14.47 -16.81
C GLU A 116 -20.36 -13.32 -16.82
N VAL A 117 -20.71 -12.16 -16.25
CA VAL A 117 -19.87 -10.96 -16.25
C VAL A 117 -19.64 -10.54 -14.80
N GLU A 118 -18.41 -10.17 -14.48
CA GLU A 118 -18.11 -9.58 -13.18
C GLU A 118 -18.55 -8.11 -13.12
N HIS A 119 -18.99 -7.69 -11.93
CA HIS A 119 -19.41 -6.31 -11.66
C HIS A 119 -18.49 -5.64 -10.64
N PRO A 120 -17.20 -5.41 -10.98
CA PRO A 120 -16.22 -4.90 -10.03
C PRO A 120 -16.61 -3.53 -9.48
N ASN A 121 -17.20 -2.65 -10.30
CA ASN A 121 -17.73 -1.35 -9.86
C ASN A 121 -18.85 -1.50 -8.82
N LEU A 122 -19.79 -2.42 -9.01
CA LEU A 122 -20.87 -2.60 -8.04
C LEU A 122 -20.38 -3.22 -6.74
N ARG A 123 -19.49 -4.21 -6.81
CA ARG A 123 -18.85 -4.82 -5.64
C ARG A 123 -18.15 -3.76 -4.81
N ILE A 124 -17.28 -2.98 -5.44
CA ILE A 124 -16.48 -1.98 -4.74
C ILE A 124 -17.34 -0.84 -4.17
N TRP A 125 -18.38 -0.38 -4.88
CA TRP A 125 -19.28 0.64 -4.35
C TRP A 125 -19.99 0.17 -3.09
N ARG A 126 -20.40 -1.11 -3.02
CA ARG A 126 -21.00 -1.69 -1.81
C ARG A 126 -20.01 -1.75 -0.65
N ASP A 127 -18.76 -2.07 -0.92
CA ASP A 127 -17.72 -2.08 0.11
C ASP A 127 -17.45 -0.66 0.62
N VAL A 128 -17.24 0.29 -0.30
CA VAL A 128 -17.11 1.73 0.02
C VAL A 128 -18.28 2.23 0.84
N HIS A 129 -19.53 1.90 0.48
CA HIS A 129 -20.70 2.34 1.22
C HIS A 129 -20.76 1.80 2.67
N ARG A 130 -20.14 0.65 2.94
CA ARG A 130 -20.02 0.08 4.28
C ARG A 130 -18.88 0.69 5.10
N TRP A 131 -17.89 1.31 4.45
CA TRP A 131 -16.80 2.00 5.15
C TRP A 131 -17.33 3.21 5.92
N GLY A 132 -16.68 3.52 7.04
CA GLY A 132 -17.00 4.69 7.87
C GLY A 132 -16.29 5.94 7.36
N TRP A 133 -16.82 6.57 6.31
CA TRP A 133 -16.32 7.85 5.78
C TRP A 133 -17.35 8.96 5.93
N ASP A 134 -16.87 10.19 6.11
CA ASP A 134 -17.71 11.37 6.20
C ASP A 134 -18.28 11.72 4.83
N GLY A 135 -19.60 11.91 4.74
CA GLY A 135 -20.39 12.00 3.51
C GLY A 135 -20.02 13.08 2.48
N GLY A 136 -18.91 13.82 2.65
CA GLY A 136 -18.35 14.76 1.68
C GLY A 136 -16.99 14.38 1.10
N ALA A 137 -16.44 13.21 1.47
CA ALA A 137 -15.09 12.81 1.10
C ALA A 137 -14.98 12.09 -0.24
N LEU A 138 -16.06 11.53 -0.79
CA LEU A 138 -16.01 10.75 -2.02
C LEU A 138 -16.24 11.64 -3.26
N ILE A 139 -15.46 11.40 -4.31
CA ILE A 139 -15.40 12.17 -5.55
C ILE A 139 -15.63 11.21 -6.72
N ALA A 140 -16.61 11.52 -7.56
CA ALA A 140 -16.77 10.89 -8.87
C ALA A 140 -16.02 11.71 -9.93
N VAL A 141 -15.30 11.04 -10.82
CA VAL A 141 -14.46 11.68 -11.84
C VAL A 141 -14.81 11.11 -13.20
N PHE A 142 -14.98 12.01 -14.17
CA PHE A 142 -15.28 11.71 -15.57
C PHE A 142 -14.24 12.40 -16.44
N ASP A 143 -13.62 11.69 -17.37
CA ASP A 143 -12.65 12.26 -18.29
C ASP A 143 -12.96 11.83 -19.72
N ALA A 144 -13.53 12.75 -20.50
CA ALA A 144 -13.94 12.55 -21.89
C ALA A 144 -12.79 12.63 -22.88
N ASP A 145 -11.70 13.31 -22.53
CA ASP A 145 -10.53 13.50 -23.38
C ASP A 145 -9.25 13.49 -22.53
N PRO A 146 -8.62 12.32 -22.34
CA PRO A 146 -7.41 12.19 -21.53
C PRO A 146 -6.19 12.93 -22.09
N ASP A 147 -6.22 13.31 -23.38
CA ASP A 147 -5.13 14.02 -24.04
C ASP A 147 -5.30 15.55 -23.90
N ALA A 148 -6.51 16.03 -23.61
CA ALA A 148 -6.75 17.45 -23.35
C ALA A 148 -6.18 17.89 -21.99
N PRO A 149 -5.63 19.11 -21.88
CA PRO A 149 -5.15 19.65 -20.62
C PRO A 149 -6.29 19.86 -19.62
N THR A 150 -5.98 19.72 -18.32
CA THR A 150 -6.93 19.94 -17.22
C THR A 150 -6.22 20.50 -16.00
N ASP A 151 -6.91 21.38 -15.27
CA ASP A 151 -6.49 21.88 -13.96
C ASP A 151 -7.16 21.12 -12.80
N ASP A 152 -8.11 20.21 -13.11
CA ASP A 152 -8.77 19.39 -12.10
C ASP A 152 -7.79 18.36 -11.52
N PRO A 153 -7.46 18.44 -10.21
CA PRO A 153 -6.48 17.56 -9.59
C PRO A 153 -6.94 16.10 -9.57
N TYR A 154 -8.25 15.84 -9.49
CA TYR A 154 -8.80 14.49 -9.49
C TYR A 154 -8.71 13.85 -10.87
N VAL A 155 -8.92 14.64 -11.93
CA VAL A 155 -8.71 14.15 -13.30
C VAL A 155 -7.23 13.82 -13.54
N ARG A 156 -6.30 14.66 -13.06
CA ARG A 156 -4.85 14.36 -13.17
C ARG A 156 -4.47 13.09 -12.42
N ALA A 157 -4.91 12.94 -11.16
CA ALA A 157 -4.66 11.74 -10.38
C ALA A 157 -5.30 10.49 -11.00
N LEU A 158 -6.49 10.60 -11.58
CA LEU A 158 -7.15 9.50 -12.32
C LEU A 158 -6.26 9.02 -13.47
N ARG A 159 -5.70 9.95 -14.24
CA ARG A 159 -4.80 9.66 -15.37
C ARG A 159 -3.50 9.01 -14.91
N GLU A 160 -2.90 9.48 -13.80
CA GLU A 160 -1.71 8.86 -13.21
C GLU A 160 -1.96 7.39 -12.86
N VAL A 161 -3.07 7.09 -12.17
CA VAL A 161 -3.45 5.72 -11.82
C VAL A 161 -3.65 4.86 -13.07
N VAL A 162 -4.37 5.35 -14.09
CA VAL A 162 -4.57 4.61 -15.36
C VAL A 162 -3.25 4.34 -16.06
N ALA A 163 -2.37 5.34 -16.15
CA ALA A 163 -1.08 5.24 -16.82
C ALA A 163 -0.17 4.20 -16.15
N SER A 164 -0.28 3.99 -14.84
CA SER A 164 0.43 2.91 -14.16
C SER A 164 -0.11 1.52 -14.55
N GLY A 165 -1.38 1.39 -14.93
CA GLY A 165 -1.98 0.08 -15.20
C GLY A 165 -2.30 -0.73 -13.93
N ARG A 166 -2.24 -0.10 -12.74
CA ARG A 166 -2.54 -0.72 -11.44
C ARG A 166 -3.90 -1.43 -11.41
N GLN A 167 -4.89 -0.88 -12.10
CA GLN A 167 -6.25 -1.43 -12.22
C GLN A 167 -6.30 -2.81 -12.88
N ALA A 168 -5.24 -3.21 -13.59
CA ALA A 168 -5.11 -4.50 -14.24
C ALA A 168 -4.30 -5.53 -13.40
N VAL A 169 -3.79 -5.13 -12.22
CA VAL A 169 -3.09 -6.03 -11.32
C VAL A 169 -4.14 -6.83 -10.51
N PRO A 170 -4.12 -8.18 -10.57
CA PRO A 170 -4.99 -9.01 -9.77
C PRO A 170 -4.79 -8.80 -8.26
N ALA A 171 -5.85 -9.02 -7.48
CA ALA A 171 -5.74 -8.97 -6.02
C ALA A 171 -4.77 -10.04 -5.49
N GLY A 172 -3.93 -9.66 -4.54
CA GLY A 172 -2.81 -10.41 -3.98
C GLY A 172 -1.53 -10.36 -4.82
N GLU A 173 -1.54 -9.77 -6.03
CA GLU A 173 -0.34 -9.72 -6.88
C GLU A 173 0.48 -8.45 -6.65
N VAL A 174 1.79 -8.63 -6.44
CA VAL A 174 2.74 -7.52 -6.41
C VAL A 174 3.30 -7.27 -7.80
N ARG A 175 3.22 -6.02 -8.24
CA ARG A 175 3.81 -5.51 -9.47
C ARG A 175 4.58 -4.23 -9.19
N SER A 176 5.74 -4.09 -9.84
CA SER A 176 6.63 -2.93 -9.66
C SER A 176 6.58 -1.96 -10.85
N TRP A 177 6.82 -0.68 -10.56
CA TRP A 177 6.91 0.44 -11.50
C TRP A 177 8.18 1.29 -11.26
N PRO A 178 8.90 1.69 -12.34
CA PRO A 178 8.76 1.15 -13.69
C PRO A 178 9.00 -0.37 -13.68
N PRO A 179 8.45 -1.13 -14.66
CA PRO A 179 8.70 -2.56 -14.73
C PRO A 179 10.21 -2.84 -14.72
N PRO A 180 10.69 -3.92 -14.05
CA PRO A 180 12.11 -4.25 -14.01
C PRO A 180 12.72 -4.30 -15.42
N GLY A 181 13.82 -3.59 -15.65
CA GLY A 181 14.41 -3.42 -16.99
C GLY A 181 15.48 -2.32 -17.06
N THR A 182 15.87 -1.94 -18.29
CA THR A 182 16.99 -1.03 -18.59
C THR A 182 16.83 0.40 -18.08
N ASP A 183 15.60 0.83 -17.79
CA ASP A 183 15.28 2.18 -17.33
C ASP A 183 14.97 2.23 -15.82
N GLY A 184 15.09 1.10 -15.11
CA GLY A 184 14.82 0.98 -13.67
C GLY A 184 16.04 1.24 -12.79
N HIS A 185 15.78 1.52 -11.51
CA HIS A 185 16.85 1.71 -10.54
C HIS A 185 17.71 0.43 -10.39
N PRO A 186 19.07 0.52 -10.30
CA PRO A 186 19.93 -0.66 -10.19
C PRO A 186 19.64 -1.56 -8.98
N LEU A 187 19.06 -1.00 -7.92
CA LEU A 187 18.64 -1.78 -6.74
C LEU A 187 17.52 -2.77 -7.09
N GLN A 188 16.63 -2.47 -8.05
CA GLN A 188 15.56 -3.38 -8.44
C GLN A 188 16.12 -4.68 -9.00
N ALA A 189 17.04 -4.61 -9.97
CA ALA A 189 17.66 -5.79 -10.54
C ALA A 189 18.46 -6.60 -9.50
N ARG A 190 19.12 -5.93 -8.55
CA ARG A 190 19.82 -6.61 -7.45
C ARG A 190 18.85 -7.31 -6.49
N TRP A 191 17.75 -6.65 -6.14
CA TRP A 191 16.71 -7.21 -5.29
C TRP A 191 16.11 -8.45 -5.93
N ASP A 192 15.68 -8.37 -7.18
CA ASP A 192 15.08 -9.49 -7.91
C ASP A 192 16.04 -10.68 -8.08
N ALA A 193 17.35 -10.41 -8.18
CA ALA A 193 18.37 -11.45 -8.28
C ALA A 193 18.64 -12.15 -6.93
N GLN A 194 18.59 -11.43 -5.81
CA GLN A 194 18.89 -11.98 -4.48
C GLN A 194 17.65 -12.57 -3.80
N TRP A 195 16.49 -11.95 -4.00
CA TRP A 195 15.22 -12.27 -3.34
C TRP A 195 14.08 -12.39 -4.37
N PRO A 196 14.14 -13.39 -5.27
CA PRO A 196 13.21 -13.50 -6.40
C PRO A 196 11.77 -13.70 -5.93
N GLY A 197 10.87 -12.83 -6.39
CA GLY A 197 9.44 -12.89 -6.08
C GLY A 197 9.08 -12.43 -4.66
N VAL A 198 10.05 -11.88 -3.92
CA VAL A 198 9.83 -11.36 -2.56
C VAL A 198 9.69 -9.85 -2.66
N PRO A 199 8.55 -9.24 -2.29
CA PRO A 199 8.46 -7.79 -2.21
C PRO A 199 9.31 -7.28 -1.02
N PRO A 200 9.90 -6.07 -1.09
CA PRO A 200 10.62 -5.44 0.02
C PRO A 200 9.68 -4.95 1.15
N ILE A 201 8.70 -5.78 1.51
CA ILE A 201 7.74 -5.55 2.59
C ILE A 201 8.23 -6.34 3.80
N SER A 202 8.65 -5.62 4.84
CA SER A 202 9.38 -6.20 5.98
C SER A 202 8.69 -7.42 6.62
N HIS A 203 7.38 -7.37 6.83
CA HIS A 203 6.63 -8.46 7.45
C HIS A 203 6.38 -9.66 6.52
N ASP A 204 6.53 -9.51 5.21
CA ASP A 204 6.41 -10.60 4.24
C ASP A 204 7.67 -11.48 4.20
N LEU A 205 8.81 -10.96 4.67
CA LEU A 205 10.08 -11.68 4.70
C LEU A 205 9.99 -12.99 5.51
N ARG A 206 9.07 -13.08 6.48
CA ARG A 206 8.81 -14.30 7.26
C ARG A 206 8.37 -15.50 6.39
N GLY A 207 7.85 -15.24 5.18
CA GLY A 207 7.45 -16.29 4.23
C GLY A 207 8.62 -17.13 3.70
N LEU A 208 9.86 -16.71 3.93
CA LEU A 208 11.08 -17.37 3.42
C LEU A 208 11.61 -18.50 4.32
N GLY A 209 10.84 -18.92 5.32
CA GLY A 209 11.01 -20.19 6.03
C GLY A 209 12.39 -20.38 6.66
N ASP A 210 13.16 -21.32 6.14
CA ASP A 210 14.43 -21.79 6.73
C ASP A 210 15.55 -20.72 6.76
N HIS A 211 15.38 -19.63 6.02
CA HIS A 211 16.32 -18.51 5.95
C HIS A 211 16.09 -17.44 7.02
N TRP A 212 14.96 -17.52 7.73
CA TRP A 212 14.47 -16.49 8.63
C TRP A 212 14.67 -16.87 10.11
N VAL A 213 14.94 -15.87 10.94
CA VAL A 213 14.95 -15.93 12.41
C VAL A 213 14.43 -14.62 13.00
N ARG A 214 13.71 -14.73 14.12
CA ARG A 214 13.18 -13.58 14.87
C ARG A 214 13.88 -13.45 16.22
N PHE A 215 14.31 -12.23 16.53
CA PHE A 215 14.89 -11.86 17.81
C PHE A 215 14.01 -10.83 18.52
N HIS A 216 13.94 -10.91 19.85
CA HIS A 216 13.27 -9.95 20.71
C HIS A 216 14.28 -9.03 21.39
N THR A 217 13.94 -7.75 21.44
CA THR A 217 14.82 -6.71 22.00
C THR A 217 14.71 -6.62 23.52
N LEU A 218 13.54 -6.93 24.10
CA LEU A 218 13.35 -6.98 25.55
C LEU A 218 13.26 -8.43 26.07
N PRO A 219 13.61 -8.67 27.35
CA PRO A 219 13.40 -9.95 28.00
C PRO A 219 11.94 -10.40 27.96
N GLU A 220 11.72 -11.72 28.08
CA GLU A 220 10.38 -12.33 28.16
C GLU A 220 9.48 -12.02 26.96
N ALA A 221 10.08 -11.60 25.83
CA ALA A 221 9.38 -11.14 24.64
C ALA A 221 8.40 -9.97 24.89
N LYS A 222 8.70 -9.13 25.89
CA LYS A 222 8.05 -7.82 26.02
C LYS A 222 8.27 -7.03 24.71
N ARG A 223 7.20 -6.38 24.22
CA ARG A 223 7.25 -5.65 22.95
C ARG A 223 7.80 -4.24 23.14
N HIS A 224 7.04 -3.39 23.82
CA HIS A 224 7.34 -1.97 23.87
C HIS A 224 8.16 -1.61 25.11
N PRO A 225 9.21 -0.78 24.99
CA PRO A 225 9.89 -0.20 26.15
C PRO A 225 9.03 0.86 26.85
N ASP A 226 9.00 0.85 28.18
CA ASP A 226 8.29 1.82 29.03
C ASP A 226 9.26 2.79 29.75
N THR A 227 10.55 2.48 29.75
CA THR A 227 11.58 3.21 30.51
C THR A 227 12.84 3.43 29.68
N ASP A 228 13.64 4.43 30.05
CA ASP A 228 14.91 4.72 29.36
C ASP A 228 15.90 3.55 29.42
N ASP A 229 15.90 2.77 30.50
CA ASP A 229 16.75 1.56 30.62
C ASP A 229 16.30 0.46 29.65
N GLU A 230 14.99 0.33 29.43
CA GLU A 230 14.44 -0.58 28.42
C GLU A 230 14.75 -0.10 27.01
N TYR A 231 14.65 1.20 26.71
CA TYR A 231 15.12 1.74 25.44
C TYR A 231 16.61 1.49 25.23
N ALA A 232 17.45 1.70 26.25
CA ALA A 232 18.88 1.41 26.16
C ALA A 232 19.12 -0.07 25.84
N THR A 233 18.33 -0.97 26.42
CA THR A 233 18.39 -2.41 26.12
C THR A 233 17.97 -2.71 24.67
N VAL A 234 16.87 -2.11 24.21
CA VAL A 234 16.37 -2.25 22.83
C VAL A 234 17.43 -1.81 21.83
N LEU A 235 17.96 -0.61 21.99
CA LEU A 235 18.98 -0.03 21.12
C LEU A 235 20.27 -0.85 21.17
N HIS A 236 20.70 -1.31 22.35
CA HIS A 236 21.88 -2.16 22.49
C HIS A 236 21.75 -3.45 21.67
N ARG A 237 20.63 -4.17 21.75
CA ARG A 237 20.44 -5.43 21.02
C ARG A 237 20.32 -5.22 19.51
N HIS A 238 19.65 -4.17 19.05
CA HIS A 238 19.62 -3.83 17.63
C HIS A 238 21.02 -3.56 17.09
N ASN A 239 21.78 -2.69 17.76
CA ASN A 239 23.14 -2.36 17.34
C ASN A 239 24.06 -3.58 17.39
N ALA A 240 23.94 -4.46 18.39
CA ALA A 240 24.74 -5.68 18.48
C ALA A 240 24.49 -6.63 17.29
N LEU A 241 23.22 -6.86 16.91
CA LEU A 241 22.89 -7.69 15.75
C LEU A 241 23.37 -7.05 14.44
N LEU A 242 23.13 -5.75 14.25
CA LEU A 242 23.57 -5.04 13.04
C LEU A 242 25.10 -5.03 12.91
N ASP A 243 25.82 -4.83 14.01
CA ASP A 243 27.29 -4.84 14.04
C ASP A 243 27.87 -6.23 13.77
N GLU A 244 27.22 -7.29 14.25
CA GLU A 244 27.61 -8.66 13.91
C GLU A 244 27.31 -9.00 12.44
N LEU A 245 26.10 -8.68 11.96
CA LEU A 245 25.65 -9.00 10.61
C LEU A 245 26.50 -8.30 9.54
N ARG A 246 26.87 -7.03 9.74
CA ARG A 246 27.70 -6.31 8.78
C ARG A 246 29.12 -6.88 8.69
N GLY A 247 29.65 -7.47 9.77
CA GLY A 247 31.06 -7.85 9.88
C GLY A 247 32.00 -6.69 9.54
N GLU A 248 32.71 -6.80 8.42
CA GLU A 248 33.65 -5.77 7.95
C GLU A 248 33.01 -4.71 7.03
N VAL A 249 31.75 -4.91 6.62
CA VAL A 249 31.03 -3.95 5.78
C VAL A 249 30.83 -2.64 6.56
N SER A 250 31.29 -1.53 5.97
CA SER A 250 31.22 -0.20 6.57
C SER A 250 30.02 0.63 6.10
N GLU A 251 29.35 0.21 5.02
CA GLU A 251 28.23 0.92 4.42
C GLU A 251 27.01 0.00 4.39
N LEU A 252 25.91 0.47 4.98
CA LEU A 252 24.62 -0.19 4.95
C LEU A 252 23.64 0.66 4.16
N GLN A 253 22.58 0.02 3.69
CA GLN A 253 21.43 0.69 3.10
C GLN A 253 20.20 0.47 3.99
N VAL A 254 19.42 1.54 4.13
CA VAL A 254 18.14 1.56 4.84
C VAL A 254 17.06 1.71 3.80
N ILE A 255 16.22 0.69 3.68
CA ILE A 255 15.06 0.64 2.80
C ILE A 255 13.84 0.92 3.66
N THR A 256 12.96 1.81 3.18
CA THR A 256 11.70 2.16 3.85
C THR A 256 10.57 2.16 2.81
N LEU A 257 9.36 1.82 3.25
CA LEU A 257 8.17 1.94 2.40
C LEU A 257 7.27 3.07 2.89
N GLU A 258 6.71 3.81 1.94
CA GLU A 258 5.67 4.81 2.15
C GLU A 258 4.43 4.42 1.34
N LEU A 259 3.27 4.33 1.98
CA LEU A 259 2.02 4.01 1.29
C LEU A 259 1.40 5.28 0.69
N ALA A 260 1.03 5.23 -0.59
CA ALA A 260 0.46 6.36 -1.31
C ALA A 260 -0.68 5.95 -2.25
N GLY A 261 -1.64 6.85 -2.46
CA GLY A 261 -2.74 6.69 -3.42
C GLY A 261 -2.35 6.97 -4.88
N THR A 262 -1.11 7.40 -5.12
CA THR A 262 -0.57 7.72 -6.45
C THR A 262 0.60 6.79 -6.79
N PRO A 263 0.76 6.39 -8.06
CA PRO A 263 1.95 5.70 -8.53
C PRO A 263 3.18 6.61 -8.69
N VAL A 264 3.03 7.93 -8.55
CA VAL A 264 4.13 8.88 -8.77
C VAL A 264 4.87 9.14 -7.45
N PRO A 265 6.19 8.87 -7.37
CA PRO A 265 6.97 9.14 -6.16
C PRO A 265 6.99 10.62 -5.81
N ARG A 266 6.36 11.02 -4.69
CA ARG A 266 6.30 12.44 -4.29
C ARG A 266 6.33 12.70 -2.79
N ARG A 267 6.25 11.68 -1.93
CA ARG A 267 5.96 11.91 -0.51
C ARG A 267 6.73 10.96 0.40
N ARG A 268 7.43 11.55 1.37
CA ARG A 268 7.92 10.88 2.57
C ARG A 268 7.33 11.59 3.77
N THR A 269 6.99 10.85 4.82
CA THR A 269 6.59 11.40 6.11
C THR A 269 7.69 12.36 6.61
N PRO A 270 7.33 13.46 7.30
CA PRO A 270 8.32 14.39 7.85
C PRO A 270 9.38 13.67 8.70
N LEU A 271 8.96 12.65 9.45
CA LEU A 271 9.84 11.81 10.26
C LEU A 271 10.92 11.12 9.41
N LEU A 272 10.53 10.35 8.39
CA LEU A 272 11.48 9.62 7.56
C LEU A 272 12.31 10.56 6.67
N ALA A 273 11.73 11.69 6.25
CA ALA A 273 12.45 12.74 5.52
C ALA A 273 13.56 13.39 6.34
N GLU A 274 13.34 13.60 7.64
CA GLU A 274 14.36 14.12 8.57
C GLU A 274 15.44 13.08 8.89
N LEU A 275 15.04 11.84 9.18
CA LEU A 275 15.96 10.77 9.57
C LEU A 275 16.84 10.27 8.42
N LEU A 276 16.32 10.26 7.20
CA LEU A 276 16.99 9.67 6.03
C LEU A 276 16.93 10.66 4.84
N PRO A 277 17.55 11.84 4.92
CA PRO A 277 17.30 12.95 3.99
C PRO A 277 17.74 12.68 2.55
N GLU A 278 18.72 11.80 2.35
CA GLU A 278 19.25 11.41 1.05
C GLU A 278 18.49 10.24 0.40
N ALA A 279 17.32 9.86 0.93
CA ALA A 279 16.61 8.70 0.43
C ALA A 279 16.05 8.93 -0.97
N GLU A 280 16.31 8.00 -1.88
CA GLU A 280 15.79 8.01 -3.25
C GLU A 280 14.75 6.91 -3.46
N CYS A 281 13.69 7.21 -4.22
CA CYS A 281 12.70 6.21 -4.58
C CYS A 281 13.29 5.30 -5.65
N TRP A 282 13.45 4.01 -5.34
CA TRP A 282 14.01 3.04 -6.28
C TRP A 282 12.95 2.17 -6.96
N SER A 283 11.76 2.03 -6.34
CA SER A 283 10.65 1.24 -6.89
C SER A 283 9.31 1.70 -6.33
N VAL A 284 8.25 1.48 -7.10
CA VAL A 284 6.86 1.65 -6.68
C VAL A 284 6.15 0.33 -6.87
N LEU A 285 5.44 -0.18 -5.87
CA LEU A 285 4.85 -1.53 -5.86
C LEU A 285 3.35 -1.49 -5.64
N SER A 286 2.59 -2.44 -6.17
CA SER A 286 1.20 -2.63 -5.74
C SER A 286 1.19 -3.15 -4.31
N TRP A 287 0.40 -2.53 -3.44
CA TRP A 287 0.21 -3.06 -2.08
C TRP A 287 -0.69 -4.29 -2.13
N PRO A 288 -0.23 -5.47 -1.67
CA PRO A 288 -0.98 -6.73 -1.81
C PRO A 288 -1.89 -7.03 -0.61
N HIS A 289 -1.77 -6.30 0.50
CA HIS A 289 -2.41 -6.66 1.78
C HIS A 289 -3.74 -5.95 2.06
N LEU A 290 -4.06 -4.89 1.31
CA LEU A 290 -5.30 -4.15 1.49
C LEU A 290 -6.29 -4.54 0.40
N GLU A 291 -7.48 -4.98 0.82
CA GLU A 291 -8.63 -5.10 -0.06
C GLU A 291 -9.62 -3.95 0.20
N PRO A 292 -10.03 -3.20 -0.83
CA PRO A 292 -9.48 -3.20 -2.17
C PRO A 292 -8.06 -2.65 -2.22
N GLU A 293 -7.38 -3.05 -3.27
CA GLU A 293 -5.98 -2.78 -3.52
C GLU A 293 -5.74 -1.34 -3.99
N LEU A 294 -5.91 -0.40 -3.07
CA LEU A 294 -5.98 1.05 -3.34
C LEU A 294 -4.62 1.74 -3.40
N PHE A 295 -3.58 1.09 -2.87
CA PHE A 295 -2.32 1.75 -2.56
C PHE A 295 -1.16 1.23 -3.38
N PHE A 296 -0.20 2.14 -3.51
CA PHE A 296 1.15 1.87 -3.95
C PHE A 296 2.07 1.96 -2.73
N ALA A 297 3.01 1.02 -2.62
CA ALA A 297 4.15 1.19 -1.73
C ALA A 297 5.31 1.80 -2.51
N HIS A 298 5.75 2.99 -2.09
CA HIS A 298 6.93 3.64 -2.64
C HIS A 298 8.13 3.19 -1.81
N ALA A 299 9.02 2.43 -2.44
CA ALA A 299 10.22 1.92 -1.81
C ALA A 299 11.37 2.92 -1.98
N TYR A 300 11.85 3.43 -0.84
CA TYR A 300 12.96 4.36 -0.75
C TYR A 300 14.20 3.66 -0.22
N VAL A 301 15.37 4.07 -0.69
CA VAL A 301 16.68 3.60 -0.19
C VAL A 301 17.53 4.79 0.21
N ASN A 302 18.19 4.68 1.37
CA ASN A 302 19.18 5.63 1.87
C ASN A 302 20.46 4.87 2.23
N HIS A 303 21.64 5.46 1.97
CA HIS A 303 22.93 4.85 2.29
C HIS A 303 23.55 5.50 3.52
N ILE A 304 24.03 4.66 4.45
CA ILE A 304 24.65 5.09 5.70
C ILE A 304 26.03 4.47 5.86
N ALA A 305 27.00 5.28 6.27
CA ALA A 305 28.31 4.80 6.73
C ALA A 305 28.20 4.29 8.17
N TRP A 306 27.77 3.03 8.33
CA TRP A 306 27.40 2.47 9.63
C TRP A 306 28.40 2.74 10.76
N GLN A 307 27.85 3.20 11.89
CA GLN A 307 28.47 3.07 13.20
C GLN A 307 27.37 2.71 14.22
N PRO A 308 27.69 1.95 15.27
CA PRO A 308 26.76 1.74 16.37
C PRO A 308 26.21 3.08 16.89
N GLY A 309 24.89 3.16 17.02
CA GLY A 309 24.18 4.37 17.44
C GLY A 309 23.57 5.20 16.32
N TRP A 310 24.02 5.04 15.07
CA TRP A 310 23.55 5.88 13.95
C TRP A 310 22.07 5.69 13.61
N LEU A 311 21.54 4.48 13.83
CA LEU A 311 20.14 4.19 13.61
C LEU A 311 19.29 4.32 14.88
N ASP A 312 19.83 4.77 16.01
CA ASP A 312 19.12 4.73 17.30
C ASP A 312 17.81 5.52 17.27
N GLN A 313 17.81 6.68 16.62
CA GLN A 313 16.58 7.47 16.49
C GLN A 313 15.55 6.71 15.66
N LEU A 314 15.91 6.18 14.48
CA LEU A 314 14.99 5.39 13.65
C LEU A 314 14.48 4.14 14.39
N LEU A 315 15.35 3.40 15.06
CA LEU A 315 15.00 2.20 15.81
C LEU A 315 14.08 2.51 16.99
N ARG A 316 14.25 3.68 17.62
CA ARG A 316 13.33 4.18 18.65
C ARG A 316 11.94 4.47 18.08
N GLU A 317 11.88 5.11 16.91
CA GLU A 317 10.61 5.36 16.24
C GLU A 317 9.93 4.06 15.77
N VAL A 318 10.70 3.03 15.42
CA VAL A 318 10.16 1.68 15.14
C VAL A 318 9.60 1.04 16.41
N ALA A 319 10.32 1.10 17.54
CA ALA A 319 9.84 0.56 18.82
C ALA A 319 8.57 1.26 19.33
N ASP A 320 8.42 2.55 18.99
CA ASP A 320 7.26 3.39 19.30
C ASP A 320 6.12 3.27 18.27
N ASP A 321 6.26 2.40 17.26
CA ASP A 321 5.26 2.20 16.18
C ASP A 321 4.97 3.49 15.37
N LYS A 322 5.98 4.34 15.21
CA LYS A 322 5.92 5.58 14.41
C LYS A 322 6.64 5.46 13.07
N ALA A 323 7.48 4.45 12.93
CA ALA A 323 8.13 4.07 11.68
C ALA A 323 7.94 2.58 11.43
N ALA A 324 7.44 2.22 10.26
CA ALA A 324 7.20 0.84 9.86
C ALA A 324 7.90 0.53 8.53
N TYR A 325 7.87 -0.75 8.13
CA TYR A 325 8.42 -1.23 6.86
C TYR A 325 9.90 -0.90 6.63
N VAL A 326 10.69 -0.92 7.70
CA VAL A 326 12.13 -0.67 7.66
C VAL A 326 12.86 -1.97 7.35
N ILE A 327 13.81 -1.92 6.42
CA ILE A 327 14.76 -3.00 6.14
C ILE A 327 16.15 -2.38 6.10
N VAL A 328 17.08 -2.92 6.88
CA VAL A 328 18.51 -2.61 6.82
C VAL A 328 19.22 -3.77 6.14
N ALA A 329 20.14 -3.47 5.23
CA ALA A 329 20.87 -4.48 4.47
C ALA A 329 22.26 -3.96 4.04
N PRO A 330 23.19 -4.84 3.67
CA PRO A 330 24.39 -4.46 2.93
C PRO A 330 24.03 -4.19 1.47
N THR A 331 24.90 -3.49 0.72
CA THR A 331 24.66 -3.13 -0.69
C THR A 331 24.55 -4.33 -1.63
N ASP A 332 25.06 -5.50 -1.22
CA ASP A 332 24.94 -6.77 -1.95
C ASP A 332 23.69 -7.59 -1.58
N LEU A 333 22.88 -7.09 -0.63
CA LEU A 333 21.67 -7.75 -0.10
C LEU A 333 21.91 -9.17 0.43
N SER A 334 23.12 -9.47 0.90
CA SER A 334 23.49 -10.80 1.43
C SER A 334 22.78 -11.20 2.73
N TRP A 335 22.12 -10.25 3.40
CA TRP A 335 21.19 -10.44 4.50
C TRP A 335 20.20 -9.27 4.55
N LEU A 336 19.04 -9.48 5.17
CA LEU A 336 18.07 -8.43 5.45
C LEU A 336 17.79 -8.40 6.96
N TYR A 337 17.71 -7.19 7.51
CA TYR A 337 17.37 -6.93 8.91
C TYR A 337 16.14 -6.05 8.97
N ALA A 338 15.03 -6.57 9.44
CA ALA A 338 13.73 -5.89 9.49
C ALA A 338 13.33 -5.65 10.95
N PRO A 339 13.63 -4.47 11.54
CA PRO A 339 13.18 -4.16 12.89
C PRO A 339 11.64 -3.99 12.93
N TYR A 340 11.05 -4.34 14.06
CA TYR A 340 9.64 -4.15 14.38
C TYR A 340 9.49 -3.72 15.86
N ASP A 341 8.27 -3.38 16.28
CA ASP A 341 7.93 -2.78 17.60
C ASP A 341 8.52 -3.48 18.84
N GLY A 342 8.88 -4.76 18.75
CA GLY A 342 9.44 -5.57 19.84
C GLY A 342 10.66 -6.41 19.50
N GLY A 343 11.36 -6.11 18.40
CA GLY A 343 12.47 -6.94 17.96
C GLY A 343 12.93 -6.71 16.53
N ALA A 344 13.51 -7.75 15.93
CA ALA A 344 13.83 -7.75 14.51
C ALA A 344 13.71 -9.14 13.89
N ASP A 345 13.23 -9.15 12.65
CA ASP A 345 13.33 -10.29 11.75
C ASP A 345 14.64 -10.21 10.97
N VAL A 346 15.37 -11.31 10.92
CA VAL A 346 16.62 -11.41 10.17
C VAL A 346 16.51 -12.51 9.14
N LEU A 347 16.85 -12.17 7.90
CA LEU A 347 16.86 -13.08 6.77
C LEU A 347 18.30 -13.25 6.27
N LEU A 348 18.73 -14.50 6.15
CA LEU A 348 20.09 -14.87 5.77
C LEU A 348 20.07 -15.78 4.54
N ARG A 349 21.15 -15.75 3.74
CA ARG A 349 21.25 -16.55 2.51
C ARG A 349 21.17 -18.07 2.72
N THR A 350 21.47 -18.58 3.91
CA THR A 350 21.44 -20.02 4.19
C THR A 350 20.86 -20.33 5.56
N ALA A 351 20.19 -21.48 5.67
CA ALA A 351 19.69 -21.98 6.95
C ALA A 351 20.82 -22.19 7.98
N ALA A 352 22.01 -22.61 7.54
CA ALA A 352 23.16 -22.78 8.42
C ALA A 352 23.61 -21.45 9.05
N ALA A 353 23.72 -20.37 8.27
CA ALA A 353 24.06 -19.05 8.80
C ALA A 353 22.98 -18.54 9.77
N ARG A 354 21.71 -18.83 9.47
CA ARG A 354 20.56 -18.54 10.34
C ARG A 354 20.69 -19.30 11.67
N ASP A 355 20.95 -20.60 11.63
CA ASP A 355 21.07 -21.44 12.82
C ASP A 355 22.25 -21.00 13.69
N GLU A 356 23.40 -20.67 13.10
CA GLU A 356 24.55 -20.13 13.83
C GLU A 356 24.24 -18.81 14.54
N LEU A 357 23.58 -17.86 13.86
CA LEU A 357 23.18 -16.60 14.47
C LEU A 357 22.17 -16.82 15.61
N ARG A 358 21.21 -17.73 15.39
CA ARG A 358 20.21 -18.13 16.38
C ARG A 358 20.84 -18.73 17.64
N GLU A 359 21.85 -19.59 17.50
CA GLU A 359 22.55 -20.20 18.62
C GLU A 359 23.31 -19.17 19.47
N ARG A 360 24.02 -18.24 18.81
CA ARG A 360 24.78 -17.18 19.49
C ARG A 360 23.90 -16.23 20.31
N HIS A 361 22.68 -15.98 19.85
CA HIS A 361 21.72 -15.06 20.49
C HIS A 361 20.49 -15.78 21.03
N SER A 362 20.67 -17.00 21.52
CA SER A 362 19.56 -17.86 22.00
C SER A 362 18.75 -17.24 23.14
N ASP A 363 19.38 -16.42 23.99
CA ASP A 363 18.73 -15.69 25.09
C ASP A 363 17.81 -14.55 24.61
N TRP A 364 17.86 -14.19 23.32
CA TRP A 364 17.02 -13.14 22.72
C TRP A 364 15.86 -13.72 21.91
N LEU A 365 15.73 -15.05 21.89
CA LEU A 365 14.58 -15.72 21.31
C LEU A 365 13.45 -15.76 22.34
N SER A 366 12.20 -15.92 21.88
CA SER A 366 11.09 -16.15 22.81
C SER A 366 11.33 -17.45 23.57
N GLY A 367 11.23 -17.38 24.90
CA GLY A 367 11.40 -18.55 25.75
C GLY A 367 10.20 -19.48 25.67
N GLN A 368 10.20 -20.45 24.75
CA GLN A 368 9.53 -21.79 24.72
C GLN A 368 9.14 -22.20 23.28
N ILE A 369 9.44 -23.39 22.72
CA ILE A 369 9.93 -24.69 23.22
C ILE A 369 10.84 -25.35 22.16
N ALA A 370 12.01 -25.81 22.62
CA ALA A 370 12.68 -26.97 22.04
C ALA A 370 11.86 -28.22 22.38
N ALA A 371 11.08 -28.78 21.44
CA ALA A 371 10.64 -30.18 21.40
C ALA A 371 9.61 -30.42 20.27
N ALA A 372 10.07 -30.93 19.14
CA ALA A 372 9.59 -32.20 18.59
C ALA A 372 10.57 -32.65 17.51
N ARG A 373 10.93 -33.93 17.59
CA ARG A 373 11.78 -34.66 16.65
C ARG A 373 11.14 -34.81 15.28
#